data_AF-C2L039-F1
#
_entry.id   AF-C2L039-F1
#
_cell.length_a   1.000
_cell.length_b   1.000
_cell.length_c   1.000
_cell.angle_alpha   90.00
_cell.angle_beta   90.00
_cell.angle_gamma   90.00
#
_symmetry.space_group_name_H-M   'P 1'
#
loop_
_entity.id
_entity.type
_entity.pdbx_description
1 polymer ?
#
loop_
_entity_poly.entity_id
_entity_poly.type
_entity_poly.pdbx_seq_one_letter_code
_entity_poly.pdbx_strand_id
1 'polypeptide(L)' 'MLNISQLSTKYRIKKMEKEDISRILNLENGNPQYFAYCPPKPCRETVLNDLKALPEGKSLEDKFYIG' A
#
# COMPACT_ATOMS: atom_id res chain seq x y z
N MET A 1 12.17 -15.80 8.82
CA MET A 1 11.16 -14.94 8.17
C MET A 1 10.34 -14.25 9.24
N LEU A 2 10.05 -12.96 9.07
CA LEU A 2 9.18 -12.20 9.99
C LEU A 2 7.75 -12.75 9.91
N ASN A 3 7.15 -13.12 11.05
CA ASN A 3 5.74 -13.49 11.10
C ASN A 3 4.87 -12.23 11.20
N ILE A 4 4.49 -11.68 10.04
CA ILE A 4 3.74 -10.42 9.97
C ILE A 4 2.38 -10.49 10.67
N SER A 5 1.79 -11.69 10.83
CA SER A 5 0.48 -11.85 11.50
C SER A 5 0.52 -11.46 12.98
N GLN A 6 1.70 -11.40 13.59
CA GLN A 6 1.88 -11.07 15.00
C GLN A 6 2.09 -9.57 15.26
N LEU A 7 2.18 -8.72 14.23
CA LEU A 7 2.47 -7.28 14.43
C LEU A 7 1.22 -6.48 14.87
N SER A 8 0.03 -7.08 14.90
CA SER A 8 -1.19 -6.45 15.39
C SER A 8 -2.16 -7.48 15.91
N THR A 9 -2.78 -7.20 17.06
CA THR A 9 -3.90 -7.97 17.62
C THR A 9 -5.27 -7.39 17.24
N LYS A 10 -5.30 -6.18 16.66
CA LYS A 10 -6.52 -5.43 16.34
C LYS A 10 -6.85 -5.45 14.84
N TYR A 11 -5.82 -5.37 14.00
CA TYR A 11 -5.99 -5.26 12.55
C TYR A 11 -5.47 -6.52 11.86
N ARG A 12 -6.17 -6.96 10.82
CA ARG A 12 -5.73 -8.08 10.01
C ARG A 12 -4.51 -7.65 9.20
N ILE A 13 -3.38 -8.31 9.42
CA ILE A 13 -2.17 -8.05 8.65
C ILE A 13 -2.09 -9.02 7.49
N LYS A 14 -1.85 -8.48 6.30
CA LYS A 14 -1.57 -9.26 5.10
C LYS A 14 -0.65 -8.49 4.17
N LYS A 15 0.13 -9.21 3.36
CA LYS A 15 0.81 -8.62 2.22
C LYS A 15 -0.25 -8.23 1.18
N MET A 16 -0.16 -7.00 0.66
CA MET A 16 -1.05 -6.50 -0.38
C MET A 16 -0.50 -6.88 -1.75
N GLU A 17 -1.37 -7.40 -2.61
CA GLU A 17 -1.03 -7.84 -3.96
C GLU A 17 -1.95 -7.20 -5.02
N LYS A 18 -1.85 -7.62 -6.28
CA LYS A 18 -2.59 -6.99 -7.38
C LYS A 18 -4.11 -7.12 -7.20
N GLU A 19 -4.55 -8.17 -6.53
CA GLU A 19 -5.95 -8.46 -6.22
C GLU A 19 -6.53 -7.43 -5.25
N ASP A 20 -5.68 -6.73 -4.49
CA ASP A 20 -6.06 -5.72 -3.50
C ASP A 20 -6.14 -4.31 -4.04
N ILE A 21 -5.76 -4.07 -5.30
CA ILE A 21 -5.71 -2.73 -5.89
C ILE A 21 -7.03 -1.99 -5.74
N SER A 22 -8.17 -2.66 -5.99
CA SER A 22 -9.49 -2.03 -5.88
C SER A 22 -9.79 -1.56 -4.46
N ARG A 23 -9.35 -2.32 -3.45
CA ARG A 23 -9.54 -1.97 -2.04
C ARG A 23 -8.65 -0.78 -1.64
N ILE A 24 -7.40 -0.78 -2.09
CA ILE A 24 -6.45 0.32 -1.84
C ILE A 24 -6.93 1.60 -2.52
N LEU A 25 -7.33 1.52 -3.79
CA LEU A 25 -7.85 2.67 -4.54
C LEU A 25 -9.10 3.26 -3.87
N ASN A 26 -10.01 2.44 -3.34
CA ASN A 26 -11.17 2.94 -2.62
C ASN A 26 -10.78 3.66 -1.32
N LEU A 27 -9.75 3.18 -0.61
CA LEU A 27 -9.22 3.83 0.59
C LEU A 27 -8.59 5.19 0.24
N GLU A 28 -7.75 5.24 -0.79
CA GLU A 28 -7.09 6.47 -1.26
C GLU A 28 -8.09 7.53 -1.72
N ASN A 29 -9.14 7.12 -2.44
CA ASN A 29 -10.22 8.04 -2.84
C ASN A 29 -10.97 8.63 -1.63
N GLY A 30 -10.92 8.00 -0.46
CA GLY A 30 -11.44 8.54 0.79
C GLY A 30 -10.61 9.69 1.37
N ASN A 31 -9.46 10.03 0.80
CA ASN A 31 -8.55 11.07 1.29
C ASN A 31 -8.24 12.15 0.23
N PRO A 32 -9.26 12.90 -0.26
CA PRO A 32 -9.08 13.85 -1.36
C PRO A 32 -8.15 15.01 -1.02
N GLN A 33 -8.09 15.45 0.24
CA GLN A 33 -7.22 16.54 0.66
C GLN A 33 -5.74 16.17 0.52
N TYR A 34 -5.35 14.95 0.91
CA TYR A 34 -3.96 14.48 0.74
C TYR A 34 -3.53 14.59 -0.72
N PHE A 35 -4.34 14.07 -1.66
CA PHE A 35 -4.01 14.06 -3.08
C PHE A 35 -4.11 15.44 -3.77
N ALA A 36 -4.71 16.44 -3.11
CA ALA A 36 -4.63 17.83 -3.56
C ALA A 36 -3.24 18.42 -3.32
N TYR A 37 -2.57 18.04 -2.23
CA TYR A 37 -1.22 18.51 -1.88
C TYR A 37 -0.11 17.55 -2.32
N CYS A 38 -0.43 16.27 -2.50
CA CYS A 38 0.49 15.20 -2.91
C CYS A 38 -0.03 14.51 -4.19
N PRO A 39 0.02 15.19 -5.35
CA PRO A 39 -0.37 14.58 -6.62
C PRO A 39 0.55 13.40 -6.98
N PRO A 40 0.10 12.47 -7.86
CA PRO A 40 -1.11 12.50 -8.68
C PRO A 40 -2.38 12.04 -7.95
N LYS A 41 -3.56 12.30 -8.57
CA LYS A 41 -4.82 11.71 -8.09
C LYS A 41 -4.74 10.17 -8.14
N PRO A 42 -5.37 9.47 -7.19
CA PRO A 42 -5.28 8.02 -7.12
C PRO A 42 -6.03 7.38 -8.29
N CYS A 43 -5.37 6.45 -8.97
CA CYS A 43 -5.95 5.57 -9.99
C CYS A 43 -5.31 4.18 -9.91
N ARG A 44 -5.75 3.24 -10.76
CA ARG A 44 -5.21 1.88 -10.76
C ARG A 44 -3.71 1.85 -11.02
N GLU A 45 -3.23 2.69 -11.92
CA GLU A 45 -1.83 2.80 -12.30
C GLU A 45 -0.97 3.36 -11.17
N THR A 46 -1.45 4.39 -10.45
CA THR A 46 -0.70 4.96 -9.32
C THR A 46 -0.56 3.95 -8.20
N VAL A 47 -1.64 3.22 -7.85
CA VAL A 47 -1.58 2.15 -6.84
C VAL A 47 -0.60 1.05 -7.25
N LEU A 48 -0.59 0.65 -8.53
CA LEU A 48 0.36 -0.35 -9.05
C LEU A 48 1.81 0.11 -8.96
N ASN A 49 2.06 1.39 -9.24
CA ASN A 49 3.38 2.00 -9.12
C ASN A 49 3.78 2.08 -7.65
N ASP A 50 2.87 2.51 -6.80
CA ASP A 50 3.08 2.59 -5.36
C ASP A 50 3.42 1.23 -4.81
N LEU A 51 2.69 0.16 -5.15
CA LEU A 51 3.00 -1.22 -4.73
C LEU A 51 4.43 -1.66 -5.10
N LYS A 52 5.01 -1.12 -6.18
CA LYS A 52 6.37 -1.44 -6.65
C LYS A 52 7.46 -0.46 -6.23
N ALA A 53 7.10 0.72 -5.69
CA ALA A 53 8.06 1.75 -5.31
C ALA A 53 8.98 1.26 -4.18
N LEU A 54 10.29 1.43 -4.32
CA LEU A 54 11.27 0.96 -3.34
C LEU A 54 12.26 2.09 -3.02
N PRO A 55 12.68 2.24 -1.75
CA PRO A 55 13.86 3.05 -1.43
C PRO A 55 15.11 2.44 -2.06
N GLU A 56 16.15 3.25 -2.23
CA GLU A 56 17.46 2.75 -2.65
C GLU A 56 17.97 1.64 -1.72
N GLY A 57 18.52 0.58 -2.32
CA GLY A 57 19.07 -0.56 -1.59
C GLY A 57 18.03 -1.52 -0.98
N LYS A 58 16.74 -1.41 -1.34
CA LYS A 58 15.68 -2.34 -0.89
C LYS A 58 15.14 -3.21 -2.01
N SER A 59 14.73 -4.44 -1.67
CA SER A 59 14.06 -5.37 -2.58
C SER A 59 12.54 -5.40 -2.33
N LEU A 60 11.79 -6.03 -3.24
CA LEU A 60 10.36 -6.28 -3.03
C LEU A 60 10.07 -7.21 -1.83
N GLU A 61 11.06 -8.00 -1.38
CA GLU A 61 10.91 -8.84 -0.18
C GLU A 61 10.93 -8.00 1.10
N ASP A 62 11.59 -6.84 1.08
CA ASP A 62 11.65 -5.91 2.21
C ASP A 62 10.37 -5.07 2.35
N LYS A 63 9.50 -5.09 1.34
CA LYS A 63 8.35 -4.20 1.27
C LYS A 63 7.09 -4.84 1.83
N PHE A 64 6.57 -4.24 2.91
CA PHE A 64 5.34 -4.66 3.56
C PHE A 64 4.36 -3.50 3.65
N TYR A 65 3.16 -3.72 3.12
CA TYR A 65 2.00 -2.89 3.44
C TYR A 65 1.31 -3.49 4.67
N ILE A 66 1.09 -2.67 5.69
CA ILE A 66 0.43 -3.09 6.93
C ILE A 66 -0.72 -2.11 7.17
N GLY A 67 -1.96 -2.62 7.13
CA GLY A 67 -3.19 -1.83 7.29
C GLY A 67 -4.44 -2.69 7.24
#